data_AF-A0A353XZ13-F1
#
_entry.id   AF-A0A353XZ13-F1
#
_cell.length_a   1.000
_cell.length_b   1.000
_cell.length_c   1.000
_cell.angle_alpha   90.00
_cell.angle_beta   90.00
_cell.angle_gamma   90.00
#
_symmetry.space_group_name_H-M   'P 1'
#
loop_
_entity.id
_entity.type
_entity.pdbx_description
1 polymer ?
#
loop_
_entity_poly.entity_id
_entity_poly.type
_entity_poly.pdbx_seq_one_letter_code
_entity_poly.pdbx_strand_id
1 'polypeptide(L)' 'AMMIGDSVSDVKASRAAGFQIICMSYGYNHGEDIRNYDPDAVIDSMTELPALLEG' A
#
# COMPACT_ATOMS: atom_id res chain seq x y z
N ALA A 1 -5.87 12.36 -2.58
CA ALA A 1 -6.47 11.08 -3.05
C ALA A 1 -5.56 9.94 -2.60
N MET A 2 -6.13 8.78 -2.33
CA MET A 2 -5.43 7.62 -1.79
C MET A 2 -5.76 6.38 -2.63
N MET A 3 -4.75 5.53 -2.83
CA MET A 3 -4.85 4.24 -3.49
C MET A 3 -4.62 3.14 -2.45
N ILE A 4 -5.24 1.98 -2.68
CA ILE A 4 -4.94 0.74 -1.95
C ILE A 4 -4.42 -0.25 -2.99
N GLY A 5 -3.29 -0.87 -2.70
CA GLY A 5 -2.66 -1.85 -3.58
C GLY A 5 -2.02 -2.98 -2.80
N ASP A 6 -1.33 -3.85 -3.50
CA ASP A 6 -0.67 -5.02 -2.90
C ASP A 6 0.67 -5.35 -3.58
N SER A 7 1.07 -4.55 -4.59
CA SER A 7 2.26 -4.81 -5.38
C SER A 7 3.17 -3.59 -5.57
N VAL A 8 4.41 -3.84 -5.99
CA VAL A 8 5.37 -2.78 -6.41
C VAL A 8 4.78 -1.92 -7.52
N SER A 9 4.00 -2.51 -8.42
CA SER A 9 3.36 -1.79 -9.52
C SER A 9 2.38 -0.73 -9.00
N ASP A 10 1.63 -1.05 -7.94
CA ASP A 10 0.70 -0.12 -7.30
C ASP A 10 1.43 1.05 -6.66
N VAL A 11 2.52 0.78 -5.96
CA VAL A 11 3.35 1.83 -5.37
C VAL A 11 3.88 2.74 -6.47
N LYS A 12 4.46 2.19 -7.54
CA LYS A 12 4.97 2.99 -8.66
C LYS A 12 3.87 3.83 -9.33
N ALA A 13 2.68 3.26 -9.51
CA ALA A 13 1.54 3.98 -10.08
C ALA A 13 1.07 5.11 -9.17
N SER A 14 0.92 4.87 -7.86
CA SER A 14 0.57 5.90 -6.88
C SER A 14 1.58 7.05 -6.90
N ARG A 15 2.89 6.74 -6.88
CA ARG A 15 3.94 7.76 -6.88
C ARG A 15 3.92 8.59 -8.16
N ALA A 16 3.75 7.94 -9.32
CA ALA A 16 3.60 8.64 -10.60
C ALA A 16 2.36 9.55 -10.62
N ALA A 17 1.28 9.17 -9.93
CA ALA A 17 0.05 9.94 -9.83
C ALA A 17 0.06 10.99 -8.69
N GLY A 18 1.07 10.99 -7.81
CA GLY A 18 1.11 11.85 -6.63
C GLY A 18 0.07 11.49 -5.56
N PHE A 19 -0.33 10.21 -5.48
CA PHE A 19 -1.30 9.72 -4.49
C PHE A 19 -0.61 9.07 -3.31
N GLN A 20 -1.28 9.09 -2.15
CA GLN A 20 -0.93 8.20 -1.04
C GLN A 20 -1.26 6.75 -1.40
N ILE A 21 -0.50 5.81 -0.87
CA ILE A 21 -0.66 4.36 -1.08
C ILE A 21 -0.57 3.62 0.24
N ILE A 22 -1.59 2.81 0.50
CA ILE A 22 -1.58 1.79 1.55
C ILE A 22 -1.48 0.43 0.86
N CYS A 23 -0.56 -0.42 1.30
CA CYS A 23 -0.36 -1.74 0.73
C CYS A 23 -0.84 -2.87 1.64
N MET A 24 -1.37 -3.94 1.06
CA MET A 24 -1.60 -5.19 1.78
C MET A 24 -0.28 -5.95 1.97
N SER A 25 -0.04 -6.50 3.15
CA SER A 25 1.19 -7.25 3.47
C SER A 25 1.34 -8.59 2.75
N TYR A 26 0.22 -9.19 2.34
CA TYR A 26 0.16 -10.51 1.69
C TYR A 26 0.07 -10.44 0.15
N GLY A 27 0.43 -9.31 -0.44
CA GLY A 27 0.27 -9.05 -1.86
C GLY A 27 1.23 -9.76 -2.81
N TYR A 28 0.97 -9.61 -4.11
CA TYR A 28 1.63 -10.34 -5.21
C TYR A 28 3.04 -9.80 -5.56
N ASN A 29 3.97 -9.79 -4.61
CA ASN A 29 5.32 -9.23 -4.79
C ASN A 29 6.42 -10.25 -5.10
N HIS A 30 6.08 -11.37 -5.74
CA HIS A 30 7.09 -12.36 -6.17
C HIS A 30 8.03 -12.87 -5.06
N GLY A 31 7.59 -12.82 -3.79
CA GLY A 31 8.38 -13.22 -2.62
C GLY A 31 9.13 -12.09 -1.90
N GLU A 32 9.02 -10.85 -2.38
CA GLU A 32 9.61 -9.68 -1.71
C GLU A 32 8.61 -8.99 -0.78
N ASP A 33 9.09 -8.51 0.37
CA ASP A 33 8.24 -7.74 1.28
C ASP A 33 7.94 -6.36 0.66
N ILE A 34 6.65 -6.04 0.51
CA ILE A 34 6.18 -4.75 -0.01
C ILE A 34 6.67 -3.55 0.81
N ARG A 35 7.03 -3.76 2.09
CA ARG A 35 7.64 -2.74 2.96
C ARG A 35 8.97 -2.21 2.40
N ASN A 36 9.67 -2.98 1.58
CA ASN A 36 10.93 -2.56 0.95
C ASN A 36 10.73 -1.52 -0.17
N TYR A 37 9.49 -1.26 -0.56
CA TYR A 37 9.14 -0.41 -1.69
C TYR A 37 8.56 0.95 -1.28
N ASP A 38 8.66 1.30 0.01
CA ASP A 38 8.26 2.60 0.57
C ASP A 38 6.77 2.98 0.35
N PRO A 39 5.81 2.09 0.68
CA PRO A 39 4.40 2.48 0.77
C PRO A 39 4.17 3.40 1.99
N ASP A 40 3.11 4.21 1.98
CA ASP A 40 2.82 5.12 3.09
C ASP A 40 2.33 4.37 4.35
N ALA A 41 1.68 3.21 4.16
CA ALA A 41 1.39 2.27 5.22
C ALA A 41 1.26 0.84 4.66
N VAL A 42 1.38 -0.15 5.53
CA VAL A 42 1.10 -1.56 5.21
C VAL A 42 0.11 -2.12 6.23
N ILE A 43 -0.94 -2.80 5.75
CA ILE A 43 -1.98 -3.43 6.58
C ILE A 43 -2.08 -4.92 6.28
N ASP A 44 -2.49 -5.71 7.27
CA ASP A 44 -2.68 -7.15 7.15
C ASP A 44 -4.16 -7.50 6.88
N SER A 45 -5.08 -6.55 7.06
CA SER A 45 -6.51 -6.71 6.77
C SER A 45 -7.16 -5.37 6.42
N MET A 46 -8.16 -5.40 5.53
CA MET A 46 -8.99 -4.24 5.21
C MET A 46 -9.71 -3.65 6.44
N THR A 47 -9.88 -4.43 7.51
CA THR A 47 -10.47 -3.96 8.77
C THR A 47 -9.59 -2.93 9.50
N GLU A 48 -8.30 -2.85 9.18
CA GLU A 48 -7.37 -1.88 9.76
C GLU A 48 -7.45 -0.51 9.07
N LEU A 49 -7.98 -0.46 7.84
CA LEU A 49 -8.06 0.77 7.04
C LEU A 49 -8.77 1.93 7.75
N PRO A 50 -9.92 1.76 8.45
CA PRO A 50 -10.57 2.87 9.13
C PRO A 50 -9.65 3.61 10.11
N ALA A 51 -8.80 2.88 10.84
CA ALA A 51 -7.88 3.48 11.81
C ALA A 51 -6.80 4.37 11.14
N LEU A 52 -6.50 4.15 9.86
CA LEU A 52 -5.55 4.95 9.09
C LEU A 52 -6.17 6.19 8.45
N LEU A 53 -7.50 6.25 8.36
CA LEU A 53 -8.23 7.37 7.76
C LEU A 53 -8.70 8.40 8.79
N GLU A 54 -8.73 8.03 10.07
CA GLU A 54 -9.16 8.88 11.18
C GLU A 54 -8.04 9.77 11.77
N GLY A 55 -6.88 9.83 11.09
CA GLY A 55 -5.69 10.61 11.48
C GLY A 55 -5.58 11.99 10.82
#